data_AF-A0AAD0UJY2-F1
#
_entry.id   AF-A0AAD0UJY2-F1
#
_cell.length_a   1.000
_cell.length_b   1.000
_cell.length_c   1.000
_cell.angle_alpha   90.00
_cell.angle_beta   90.00
_cell.angle_gamma   90.00
#
_symmetry.space_group_name_H-M   'P 1'
#
loop_
_entity.id
_entity.type
_entity.pdbx_description
1 polymer ?
#
loop_
_entity_poly.entity_id
_entity_poly.type
_entity_poly.pdbx_seq_one_letter_code
_entity_poly.pdbx_strand_id
1 'polypeptide(L)' 'MRKSLPHLRFNRFRFRLRNCKLNRFRLRNCKLNRFRLRNCKLNRFRLRNCKLNRFRLRNCKLNRFRLRNCRLNQI' A
#
# COMPACT_ATOMS: atom_id res chain seq x y z
N MET A 1 -21.86 3.54 -3.63
CA MET A 1 -21.48 2.47 -2.66
C MET A 1 -20.17 2.81 -1.93
N ARG A 2 -20.26 3.45 -0.76
CA ARG A 2 -19.13 3.67 0.16
C ARG A 2 -18.82 2.33 0.86
N LYS A 3 -17.91 1.53 0.29
CA LYS A 3 -17.42 0.33 0.97
C LYS A 3 -16.63 0.77 2.20
N SER A 4 -17.08 0.30 3.36
CA SER A 4 -16.39 0.40 4.65
C SER A 4 -14.88 0.29 4.46
N LEU A 5 -14.15 1.34 4.85
CA LEU A 5 -12.69 1.39 4.81
C LEU A 5 -12.17 0.42 5.88
N PRO A 6 -11.62 -0.75 5.52
CA PRO A 6 -11.20 -1.73 6.51
C PRO A 6 -9.94 -1.20 7.19
N HIS A 7 -9.97 -1.10 8.53
CA HIS A 7 -8.87 -0.76 9.45
C HIS A 7 -7.65 -0.08 8.80
N LEU A 8 -7.86 1.07 8.18
CA LEU A 8 -6.80 1.91 7.64
C LEU A 8 -6.16 2.64 8.81
N ARG A 9 -4.94 2.26 9.18
CA ARG A 9 -4.16 3.00 10.17
C ARG A 9 -3.03 3.74 9.47
N PHE A 10 -3.12 5.06 9.52
CA PHE A 10 -2.07 5.97 9.14
C PHE A 10 -1.45 6.54 10.42
N ASN A 11 -0.14 6.38 10.58
CA ASN A 11 0.62 7.12 11.56
C ASN A 11 1.79 7.79 10.82
N ARG A 12 2.42 8.83 11.38
CA ARG A 12 3.34 9.78 10.73
C ARG A 12 4.42 9.12 9.83
N PHE A 13 4.74 7.83 10.05
CA PHE A 13 5.64 7.02 9.21
C PHE A 13 5.19 5.57 8.93
N ARG A 14 3.94 5.17 9.23
CA ARG A 14 3.49 3.78 9.08
C ARG A 14 2.14 3.69 8.37
N PHE A 15 2.05 2.77 7.41
CA PHE A 15 0.84 2.44 6.67
C PHE A 15 0.55 0.94 6.78
N ARG A 16 -0.68 0.59 7.17
CA ARG A 16 -1.13 -0.80 7.23
C ARG A 16 -2.56 -0.96 6.71
N LEU A 17 -2.76 -1.92 5.82
CA LEU A 17 -4.08 -2.42 5.42
C LEU A 17 -4.16 -3.93 5.64
N ARG A 18 -5.33 -4.41 6.06
CA ARG A 18 -5.61 -5.83 6.30
C ARG A 18 -7.00 -6.20 5.80
N ASN A 19 -7.11 -7.36 5.13
CA ASN A 19 -8.39 -7.94 4.70
C ASN A 19 -9.22 -6.99 3.81
N CYS A 20 -8.57 -6.23 2.92
CA CYS A 20 -9.24 -5.21 2.09
C CYS A 20 -9.44 -5.66 0.64
N LYS A 21 -10.57 -5.26 0.03
CA LYS A 21 -10.77 -5.32 -1.42
C LYS A 21 -10.87 -3.90 -1.98
N LEU A 22 -9.86 -3.43 -2.71
CA LEU A 22 -9.85 -2.07 -3.28
C LEU A 22 -9.72 -2.12 -4.80
N ASN A 23 -10.57 -1.35 -5.49
CA ASN A 23 -10.48 -1.24 -6.94
C ASN A 23 -9.31 -0.38 -7.39
N ARG A 24 -9.02 0.71 -6.68
CA ARG A 24 -7.91 1.62 -6.97
C ARG A 24 -7.25 2.02 -5.65
N PHE A 25 -5.93 1.93 -5.60
CA PHE A 25 -5.09 2.39 -4.50
C PHE A 25 -3.92 3.18 -5.07
N ARG A 26 -3.73 4.40 -4.56
CA ARG A 26 -2.65 5.29 -5.00
C ARG A 26 -2.00 6.00 -3.83
N LEU A 27 -0.68 5.95 -3.75
CA LEU A 27 0.10 6.84 -2.90
C LEU A 27 1.07 7.65 -3.75
N ARG A 28 1.29 8.90 -3.36
CA ARG A 28 2.16 9.84 -4.04
C ARG A 28 2.98 10.63 -3.02
N ASN A 29 4.25 10.87 -3.29
CA ASN A 29 5.11 11.75 -2.49
C ASN A 29 5.17 11.37 -1.00
N CYS A 30 5.13 10.07 -0.67
CA CYS A 30 5.13 9.59 0.71
C CYS A 30 6.51 9.07 1.16
N LYS A 31 6.91 9.38 2.39
CA LYS A 31 8.03 8.73 3.08
C LYS A 31 7.47 7.87 4.22
N LEU A 32 7.54 6.54 4.10
CA LEU A 32 7.02 5.63 5.11
C LEU A 32 8.11 4.67 5.59
N ASN A 33 8.30 4.62 6.91
CA ASN A 33 9.20 3.64 7.53
C ASN A 33 8.63 2.22 7.46
N ARG A 34 7.31 2.05 7.51
CA ARG A 34 6.66 0.73 7.39
C ARG A 34 5.44 0.80 6.48
N PHE A 35 5.42 -0.02 5.43
CA PHE A 35 4.27 -0.18 4.55
C PHE A 35 3.88 -1.66 4.51
N ARG A 36 2.70 -2.01 5.01
CA ARG A 36 2.25 -3.42 5.09
C ARG A 36 0.85 -3.61 4.54
N LEU A 37 0.69 -4.50 3.56
CA LEU A 37 -0.61 -5.02 3.13
C LEU A 37 -0.69 -6.50 3.48
N ARG A 38 -1.78 -6.95 4.10
CA ARG A 38 -2.04 -8.36 4.38
C ARG A 38 -3.42 -8.76 3.93
N ASN A 39 -3.54 -9.89 3.22
CA ASN A 39 -4.82 -10.43 2.75
C ASN A 39 -5.64 -9.40 1.92
N CYS A 40 -4.98 -8.60 1.09
CA CYS A 40 -5.65 -7.56 0.30
C CYS A 40 -5.84 -8.00 -1.16
N LYS A 41 -6.98 -7.66 -1.77
CA LYS A 41 -7.19 -7.75 -3.23
C LYS A 41 -7.20 -6.34 -3.81
N LEU A 42 -6.25 -5.99 -4.67
CA LEU A 42 -6.11 -4.67 -5.26
C LEU A 42 -6.12 -4.76 -6.79
N ASN A 43 -7.12 -4.16 -7.43
CA ASN A 43 -7.20 -4.16 -8.89
C ASN A 43 -6.18 -3.21 -9.53
N ARG A 44 -6.05 -1.99 -9.02
CA ARG A 44 -5.09 -0.99 -9.52
C ARG A 44 -4.30 -0.38 -8.38
N PHE A 45 -3.07 -0.84 -8.17
CA PHE A 45 -2.15 -0.35 -7.15
C PHE A 45 -1.05 0.51 -7.78
N ARG A 46 -0.90 1.76 -7.33
CA ARG A 46 0.11 2.68 -7.86
C ARG A 46 0.85 3.43 -6.75
N LEU A 47 2.17 3.36 -6.74
CA LEU A 47 3.02 4.24 -5.93
C LEU A 47 3.80 5.17 -6.85
N ARG A 48 3.89 6.47 -6.51
CA ARG A 48 4.70 7.44 -7.25
C ARG A 48 5.51 8.29 -6.29
N ASN A 49 6.81 8.45 -6.54
CA ASN A 49 7.70 9.30 -5.72
C ASN A 49 7.65 8.92 -4.23
N CYS A 50 7.63 7.62 -3.91
CA CYS A 50 7.55 7.14 -2.53
C CYS A 50 8.90 6.57 -2.04
N LYS A 51 9.27 6.82 -0.78
CA LYS A 51 10.37 6.13 -0.09
C LYS A 51 9.79 5.21 0.98
N LEU A 52 9.96 3.89 0.84
CA LEU A 52 9.39 2.87 1.73
C LEU A 52 10.50 1.99 2.31
N ASN A 53 10.77 2.11 3.62
CA ASN A 53 11.92 1.40 4.24
C ASN A 53 11.63 -0.03 4.68
N ARG A 54 10.37 -0.39 4.95
CA ARG A 54 9.95 -1.76 5.29
C ARG A 54 8.67 -2.10 4.56
N PHE A 55 8.79 -2.30 3.25
CA PHE A 55 7.68 -2.67 2.37
C PHE A 55 7.40 -4.18 2.46
N ARG A 56 6.19 -4.57 2.86
CA ARG A 56 5.75 -5.97 2.87
C ARG A 56 4.34 -6.15 2.32
N LEU A 57 4.17 -7.13 1.45
CA LEU A 57 2.89 -7.62 0.96
C LEU A 57 2.79 -9.10 1.35
N ARG A 58 1.73 -9.49 2.08
CA ARG A 58 1.48 -10.90 2.43
C ARG A 58 0.09 -11.30 1.97
N ASN A 59 -0.02 -12.41 1.27
CA ASN A 59 -1.29 -12.95 0.76
C ASN A 59 -2.12 -11.89 0.01
N CYS A 60 -1.45 -11.06 -0.80
CA CYS A 60 -2.13 -10.00 -1.55
C CYS A 60 -2.30 -10.41 -3.02
N LYS A 61 -3.50 -10.20 -3.58
CA LYS A 61 -3.74 -10.33 -5.02
C LYS A 61 -3.67 -8.94 -5.66
N LEU A 62 -2.77 -8.74 -6.61
CA LEU A 62 -2.52 -7.46 -7.29
C LEU A 62 -2.69 -7.65 -8.80
N ASN A 63 -3.72 -7.05 -9.40
CA ASN A 63 -3.95 -7.21 -10.84
C ASN A 63 -3.15 -6.21 -11.69
N ARG A 64 -3.12 -4.93 -11.29
CA ARG A 64 -2.31 -3.90 -11.96
C ARG A 64 -1.45 -3.17 -10.94
N PHE A 65 -0.20 -3.56 -10.83
CA PHE A 65 0.79 -2.96 -9.93
C PHE A 65 1.73 -2.03 -10.71
N ARG A 66 1.93 -0.80 -10.23
CA ARG A 66 2.94 0.13 -10.79
C ARG A 66 3.67 0.91 -9.70
N LEU A 67 4.99 1.01 -9.86
CA LEU A 67 5.87 1.87 -9.08
C LEU A 67 6.52 2.86 -10.05
N ARG A 68 6.56 4.15 -9.69
CA ARG A 68 7.28 5.16 -10.46
C ARG A 68 8.09 6.03 -9.52
N ASN A 69 9.40 6.13 -9.75
CA ASN A 69 10.32 6.90 -8.91
C ASN A 69 10.19 6.52 -7.41
N CYS A 70 10.03 5.23 -7.12
CA CYS A 70 9.90 4.74 -5.75
C CYS A 70 11.22 4.12 -5.31
N ARG A 71 11.63 4.40 -4.06
CA ARG A 71 12.70 3.67 -3.38
C ARG A 71 12.07 2.71 -2.39
N LEU A 72 12.33 1.42 -2.58
CA LEU A 72 11.90 0.36 -1.68
C LEU A 72 13.14 -0.22 -1.02
N ASN A 73 13.30 -0.02 0.29
CA ASN A 73 14.33 -0.72 1.04
C ASN A 73 13.68 -1.91 1.72
N GLN A 74 14.36 -3.05 1.64
CA GLN A 74 14.03 -4.28 2.35
C GLN A 74 15.16 -4.52 3.35
N ILE A 75 14.97 -4.03 4.58
CA ILE A 75 15.77 -4.45 5.74
C ILE A 75 14.80 -5.09 6.73
#